data_AF-A0A518IF74-F1
#
_entry.id   AF-A0A518IF74-F1
#
_cell.length_a   1.000
_cell.length_b   1.000
_cell.length_c   1.000
_cell.angle_alpha   90.00
_cell.angle_beta   90.00
_cell.angle_gamma   90.00
#
_symmetry.space_group_name_H-M   'P 1'
#
loop_
_entity.id
_entity.type
_entity.pdbx_description
1 polymer ?
#
loop_
_entity_poly.entity_id
_entity_poly.type
_entity_poly.pdbx_seq_one_letter_code
_entity_poly.pdbx_strand_id
1 'polypeptide(L)'
;MPFWKRKPKEPGPPAHGPDFSNIDMREKTLSLVEEGQLEALYLMPPEFGGPEDPINIVYVPIGIADIKRGIDLNIIAPMVESGDIQNYSAAPEYRGRSFIPMAIKIEASDPKRFESEINIWGEALDRETELQPPNSG
;
A
#
# COMPACT_ATOMS: atom_id res chain seq x y z
N MET A 1 -19.34 37.83 2.85
CA MET A 1 -17.90 37.65 2.54
C MET A 1 -17.74 36.27 1.92
N PRO A 2 -17.37 36.11 0.64
CA PRO A 2 -17.18 34.78 0.08
C PRO A 2 -15.76 34.28 0.41
N PHE A 3 -15.69 33.23 1.22
CA PHE A 3 -14.47 32.52 1.58
C PHE A 3 -14.01 31.64 0.41
N TRP A 4 -13.05 32.10 -0.38
CA TRP A 4 -12.49 31.28 -1.46
C TRP A 4 -11.51 30.30 -0.83
N LYS A 5 -11.91 29.03 -0.71
CA LYS A 5 -11.03 27.92 -0.30
C LYS A 5 -9.90 27.80 -1.33
N ARG A 6 -8.66 28.10 -0.94
CA ARG A 6 -7.46 27.71 -1.70
C ARG A 6 -7.54 26.19 -1.90
N LYS A 7 -7.62 25.71 -3.14
CA LYS A 7 -7.52 24.28 -3.43
C LYS A 7 -6.15 23.80 -2.90
N PRO A 8 -6.08 22.70 -2.14
CA PRO A 8 -4.81 22.13 -1.75
C PRO A 8 -3.96 21.92 -3.01
N LYS A 9 -2.71 22.38 -2.97
CA LYS A 9 -1.78 22.27 -4.08
C LYS A 9 -1.48 20.78 -4.27
N GLU A 10 -1.87 20.22 -5.40
CA GLU A 10 -1.53 18.84 -5.71
C GLU A 10 0.00 18.70 -5.74
N PRO A 11 0.53 17.62 -5.17
CA PRO A 11 1.96 17.35 -5.29
C PRO A 11 2.29 17.18 -6.78
N GLY A 12 3.42 17.72 -7.24
CA GLY A 12 3.85 17.66 -8.64
C GLY A 12 4.08 16.21 -9.10
N PRO A 13 4.48 15.96 -10.36
CA PRO A 13 4.83 14.60 -10.79
C PRO A 13 5.88 13.97 -9.85
N PRO A 14 5.81 12.67 -9.56
CA PRO A 14 6.82 12.02 -8.75
C PRO A 14 8.18 12.03 -9.47
N ALA A 15 9.27 12.05 -8.70
CA ALA A 15 10.62 12.03 -9.26
C ALA A 15 10.99 10.66 -9.86
N HIS A 16 10.44 9.58 -9.30
CA HIS A 16 10.76 8.19 -9.66
C HIS A 16 9.50 7.31 -9.71
N GLY A 17 9.57 6.26 -10.53
CA GLY A 17 8.53 5.24 -10.66
C GLY A 17 7.32 5.65 -11.50
N PRO A 18 6.31 4.76 -11.59
CA PRO A 18 5.05 5.06 -12.27
C PRO A 18 4.27 6.18 -11.56
N ASP A 19 3.45 6.91 -12.31
CA ASP A 19 2.61 7.99 -11.77
C ASP A 19 1.13 7.63 -11.81
N PHE A 20 0.56 7.39 -10.64
CA PHE A 20 -0.86 7.08 -10.47
C PHE A 20 -1.64 8.25 -9.86
N SER A 21 -1.08 9.46 -9.87
CA SER A 21 -1.73 10.66 -9.32
C SER A 21 -3.05 11.01 -10.00
N ASN A 22 -3.19 10.67 -11.28
CA ASN A 22 -4.37 10.97 -12.09
C ASN A 22 -5.51 9.95 -11.96
N ILE A 23 -5.29 8.84 -11.22
CA ILE A 23 -6.32 7.84 -10.93
C ILE A 23 -7.02 8.29 -9.65
N ASP A 24 -7.92 9.26 -9.78
CA ASP A 24 -8.56 9.98 -8.68
C ASP A 24 -10.06 9.68 -8.54
N MET A 25 -10.54 8.63 -9.21
CA MET A 25 -11.93 8.21 -9.19
C MET A 25 -12.07 6.71 -9.41
N ARG A 26 -13.10 6.11 -8.82
CA ARG A 26 -13.39 4.68 -8.92
C ARG A 26 -13.49 4.18 -10.37
N GLU A 27 -14.12 4.93 -11.27
CA GLU A 27 -14.31 4.50 -12.67
C GLU A 27 -12.97 4.28 -13.39
N LYS A 28 -12.00 5.19 -13.20
CA LYS A 28 -10.64 5.04 -13.75
C LYS A 28 -9.93 3.83 -13.16
N THR A 29 -10.06 3.62 -11.85
CA THR A 29 -9.48 2.47 -11.17
C THR A 29 -10.03 1.16 -11.73
N LEU A 30 -11.35 1.04 -11.86
CA LEU A 30 -12.00 -0.17 -12.38
C LEU A 30 -11.64 -0.42 -13.85
N SER A 31 -11.55 0.63 -14.67
CA SER A 31 -11.11 0.50 -16.07
C SER A 31 -9.72 -0.12 -16.17
N LEU A 32 -8.78 0.34 -15.32
CA LEU A 32 -7.42 -0.20 -15.29
C LEU A 32 -7.33 -1.63 -14.70
N VAL A 33 -8.30 -2.02 -13.86
CA VAL A 33 -8.43 -3.43 -13.42
C VAL A 33 -8.90 -4.30 -14.59
N GLU A 34 -9.88 -3.85 -15.36
CA GLU A 34 -10.37 -4.56 -16.55
C GLU A 34 -9.27 -4.69 -17.63
N GLU A 35 -8.42 -3.69 -17.76
CA GLU A 35 -7.24 -3.71 -18.64
C GLU A 35 -6.08 -4.58 -18.11
N GLY A 36 -6.19 -5.11 -16.88
CA GLY A 36 -5.15 -5.93 -16.25
C GLY A 36 -3.91 -5.16 -15.77
N GLN A 37 -4.03 -3.83 -15.61
CA GLN A 37 -2.95 -2.99 -15.08
C GLN A 37 -2.99 -2.87 -13.55
N LEU A 38 -4.18 -3.00 -12.96
CA LEU A 38 -4.40 -2.99 -11.52
C LEU A 38 -5.06 -4.29 -11.07
N GLU A 39 -4.86 -4.62 -9.80
CA GLU A 39 -5.49 -5.75 -9.13
C GLU A 39 -6.00 -5.34 -7.74
N ALA A 40 -6.94 -6.13 -7.21
CA ALA A 40 -7.44 -5.95 -5.86
C ALA A 40 -6.43 -6.51 -4.83
N LEU A 41 -6.19 -5.76 -3.76
CA LEU A 41 -5.40 -6.17 -2.62
C LEU A 41 -6.25 -6.07 -1.36
N TYR A 42 -6.33 -7.16 -0.60
CA TYR A 42 -6.97 -7.19 0.71
C TYR A 42 -6.03 -6.63 1.77
N LEU A 43 -6.42 -5.63 2.55
CA LEU A 43 -5.57 -5.09 3.62
C LEU A 43 -5.36 -6.14 4.71
N MET A 44 -6.46 -6.64 5.27
CA MET A 44 -6.48 -7.84 6.10
C MET A 44 -6.80 -9.05 5.22
N PRO A 45 -5.90 -10.04 5.13
CA PRO A 45 -6.15 -11.21 4.29
C PRO A 45 -7.30 -12.07 4.84
N PRO A 46 -8.09 -12.75 3.98
CA PRO A 46 -9.15 -13.66 4.41
C PRO A 46 -8.67 -14.74 5.38
N GLU A 47 -7.42 -15.20 5.22
CA GLU A 47 -6.76 -16.17 6.10
C GLU A 47 -6.63 -15.68 7.55
N PHE A 48 -6.63 -14.36 7.78
CA PHE A 48 -6.64 -13.73 9.12
C PHE A 48 -8.04 -13.24 9.54
N GLY A 49 -9.09 -13.62 8.81
CA GLY A 49 -10.47 -13.19 9.07
C GLY A 49 -10.84 -11.84 8.44
N GLY A 50 -10.06 -11.37 7.47
CA GLY A 50 -10.37 -10.15 6.73
C GLY A 50 -11.68 -10.25 5.93
N PRO A 51 -12.60 -9.28 6.05
CA PRO A 51 -13.87 -9.34 5.34
C PRO A 51 -13.72 -9.03 3.84
N GLU A 52 -14.56 -9.63 3.00
CA GLU A 52 -14.74 -9.24 1.59
C GLU A 52 -15.62 -7.98 1.47
N ASP A 53 -15.17 -6.88 2.10
CA ASP A 53 -15.85 -5.59 2.08
C ASP A 53 -14.98 -4.54 1.34
N PRO A 54 -15.59 -3.59 0.61
CA PRO A 54 -14.85 -2.49 -0.03
C PRO A 54 -13.91 -1.70 0.88
N ILE A 55 -14.12 -1.67 2.21
CA ILE A 55 -13.22 -1.02 3.16
C ILE A 55 -11.91 -1.79 3.38
N ASN A 56 -11.91 -3.10 3.13
CA ASN A 56 -10.76 -3.97 3.26
C ASN A 56 -10.01 -4.16 1.93
N ILE A 57 -10.49 -3.56 0.84
CA ILE A 57 -9.93 -3.75 -0.50
C ILE A 57 -9.41 -2.43 -1.02
N VAL A 58 -8.15 -2.43 -1.46
CA VAL A 58 -7.53 -1.35 -2.22
C VAL A 58 -7.12 -1.86 -3.59
N TYR A 59 -6.84 -0.96 -4.52
CA TYR A 59 -6.36 -1.32 -5.85
C TYR A 59 -4.90 -0.92 -6.01
N VAL A 60 -4.09 -1.84 -6.52
CA VAL A 60 -2.64 -1.69 -6.63
C VAL A 60 -2.17 -2.18 -8.01
N PRO A 61 -0.98 -1.75 -8.48
CA PRO A 61 -0.36 -2.33 -9.67
C PRO A 61 -0.19 -3.84 -9.56
N ILE A 62 -0.25 -4.53 -10.70
CA ILE A 62 -0.09 -5.98 -10.77
C ILE A 62 1.21 -6.46 -10.11
N GLY A 63 1.12 -7.55 -9.35
CA GLY A 63 2.22 -8.19 -8.62
C GLY A 63 2.38 -7.67 -7.19
N ILE A 64 1.81 -6.52 -6.83
CA ILE A 64 1.87 -6.00 -5.47
C ILE A 64 1.02 -6.85 -4.52
N ALA A 65 -0.13 -7.37 -4.97
CA ALA A 65 -0.95 -8.27 -4.15
C ALA A 65 -0.21 -9.57 -3.82
N ASP A 66 0.55 -10.11 -4.77
CA ASP A 66 1.36 -11.32 -4.55
C ASP A 66 2.53 -11.07 -3.58
N ILE A 67 3.21 -9.92 -3.67
CA ILE A 67 4.27 -9.53 -2.72
C ILE A 67 3.69 -9.49 -1.30
N LYS A 68 2.55 -8.80 -1.14
CA LYS A 68 1.86 -8.68 0.14
C LYS A 68 1.40 -10.05 0.66
N ARG A 69 0.83 -10.89 -0.20
CA ARG A 69 0.43 -12.26 0.15
C ARG A 69 1.63 -13.09 0.61
N GLY A 70 2.79 -12.89 0.00
CA GLY A 70 4.05 -13.49 0.42
C GLY A 70 4.46 -13.09 1.84
N ILE A 71 4.36 -11.81 2.20
CA ILE A 71 4.63 -11.31 3.56
C ILE A 71 3.65 -11.92 4.55
N ASP A 72 2.35 -11.87 4.25
CA ASP A 72 1.31 -12.36 5.13
C ASP A 72 1.45 -13.86 5.40
N LEU A 73 1.57 -14.68 4.36
CA LEU A 73 1.51 -16.14 4.49
C LEU A 73 2.85 -16.77 4.85
N ASN A 74 3.97 -16.23 4.36
CA ASN A 74 5.28 -16.86 4.57
C ASN A 74 6.01 -16.32 5.80
N ILE A 75 5.66 -15.12 6.27
CA ILE A 75 6.31 -14.49 7.43
C ILE A 75 5.33 -14.39 8.60
N ILE A 76 4.19 -13.76 8.41
CA ILE A 76 3.29 -13.41 9.52
C ILE A 76 2.47 -14.62 9.99
N ALA A 77 1.91 -15.41 9.07
CA ALA A 77 1.08 -16.57 9.45
C ALA A 77 1.82 -17.58 10.35
N PRO A 78 3.09 -17.96 10.08
CA PRO A 78 3.86 -18.79 11.01
C PRO A 78 4.05 -18.17 12.39
N MET A 79 4.17 -16.83 12.47
CA MET A 79 4.29 -16.12 13.74
C MET A 79 2.95 -16.04 14.49
N VAL A 80 1.82 -16.01 13.78
CA VAL A 80 0.49 -16.14 14.38
C VAL A 80 0.30 -17.56 14.93
N GLU A 81 0.69 -18.59 14.17
CA GLU A 81 0.60 -19.99 14.59
C GLU A 81 1.47 -20.29 15.83
N SER A 82 2.66 -19.68 15.93
CA SER A 82 3.53 -19.83 17.10
C SER A 82 3.07 -19.02 18.33
N GLY A 83 2.08 -18.13 18.16
CA GLY A 83 1.65 -17.19 19.19
C GLY A 83 2.61 -16.02 19.40
N ASP A 84 3.54 -15.78 18.48
CA ASP A 84 4.47 -14.65 18.50
C ASP A 84 3.84 -13.32 18.05
N ILE A 85 2.73 -13.39 17.32
CA ILE A 85 1.93 -12.26 16.84
C ILE A 85 0.46 -12.53 17.12
N GLN A 86 -0.23 -11.52 17.64
CA GLN A 86 -1.67 -11.55 17.90
C GLN A 86 -2.40 -10.37 17.25
N ASN A 87 -1.68 -9.31 16.91
CA ASN A 87 -2.22 -8.11 16.30
C ASN A 87 -1.65 -7.93 14.90
N TYR A 88 -2.50 -7.56 13.95
CA TYR A 88 -2.14 -7.30 12.56
C TYR A 88 -2.82 -6.03 12.05
N SER A 89 -2.10 -5.20 11.32
CA SER A 89 -2.59 -4.02 10.64
C SER A 89 -1.89 -3.85 9.30
N ALA A 90 -2.66 -3.54 8.25
CA ALA A 90 -2.14 -3.08 6.97
C ALA A 90 -2.82 -1.75 6.63
N ALA A 91 -2.04 -0.68 6.61
CA ALA A 91 -2.54 0.68 6.41
C ALA A 91 -2.05 1.21 5.05
N PRO A 92 -2.95 1.60 4.14
CA PRO A 92 -2.58 2.25 2.89
C PRO A 92 -2.20 3.72 3.13
N GLU A 93 -1.12 4.16 2.50
CA GLU A 93 -0.73 5.56 2.43
C GLU A 93 -1.01 6.10 1.03
N TYR A 94 -1.68 7.25 0.94
CA TYR A 94 -2.10 7.83 -0.34
C TYR A 94 -1.41 9.16 -0.63
N ARG A 95 -1.17 9.38 -1.92
CA ARG A 95 -0.67 10.63 -2.46
C ARG A 95 -1.79 11.50 -3.02
N GLY A 96 -1.99 12.67 -2.43
CA GLY A 96 -2.95 13.66 -2.93
C GLY A 96 -4.38 13.10 -2.99
N ARG A 97 -4.94 13.02 -4.20
CA ARG A 97 -6.31 12.52 -4.45
C ARG A 97 -6.34 11.15 -5.13
N SER A 98 -5.18 10.49 -5.26
CA SER A 98 -5.11 9.19 -5.91
C SER A 98 -5.90 8.14 -5.13
N PHE A 99 -6.57 7.27 -5.87
CA PHE A 99 -7.21 6.04 -5.38
C PHE A 99 -6.24 4.87 -5.31
N ILE A 100 -4.99 5.04 -5.79
CA ILE A 100 -3.94 4.04 -5.72
C ILE A 100 -3.00 4.42 -4.57
N PRO A 101 -2.83 3.57 -3.55
CA PRO A 101 -1.92 3.85 -2.45
C PRO A 101 -0.49 3.90 -2.98
N MET A 102 0.30 4.83 -2.46
CA MET A 102 1.72 4.94 -2.76
C MET A 102 2.58 3.98 -1.94
N ALA A 103 2.09 3.57 -0.77
CA ALA A 103 2.69 2.53 0.04
C ALA A 103 1.62 1.76 0.83
N ILE A 104 1.94 0.53 1.24
CA ILE A 104 1.20 -0.21 2.26
C ILE A 104 2.13 -0.47 3.44
N LYS A 105 1.78 0.05 4.61
CA LYS A 105 2.49 -0.22 5.85
C LYS A 105 1.87 -1.43 6.55
N ILE A 106 2.67 -2.46 6.79
CA ILE A 106 2.27 -3.69 7.48
C ILE A 106 2.91 -3.70 8.85
N GLU A 107 2.09 -3.80 9.88
CA GLU A 107 2.51 -3.91 11.27
C GLU A 107 1.87 -5.14 11.89
N ALA A 108 2.71 -6.01 12.45
CA ALA A 108 2.29 -7.16 13.22
C ALA A 108 2.93 -7.09 14.61
N SER A 109 2.17 -7.35 15.67
CA SER A 109 2.69 -7.24 17.03
C SER A 109 2.07 -8.20 18.06
N ASP A 110 2.73 -8.25 19.22
CA ASP A 110 2.35 -8.92 20.48
C ASP A 110 2.45 -10.45 20.49
N PRO A 111 3.42 -11.06 21.20
CA PRO A 111 4.50 -10.47 22.00
C PRO A 111 5.71 -9.96 21.21
N LYS A 112 5.92 -10.42 19.97
CA LYS A 112 7.00 -9.95 19.08
C LYS A 112 6.52 -8.80 18.19
N ARG A 113 7.40 -8.23 17.37
CA ARG A 113 7.04 -7.20 16.39
C ARG A 113 7.66 -7.54 15.05
N PHE A 114 6.87 -7.36 14.00
CA PHE A 114 7.30 -7.39 12.61
C PHE A 114 6.73 -6.16 11.91
N GLU A 115 7.58 -5.47 11.15
CA GLU A 115 7.17 -4.33 10.34
C GLU A 115 7.73 -4.48 8.95
N SER A 116 6.90 -4.15 7.97
CA SER A 116 7.30 -4.09 6.58
C SER A 116 6.52 -2.99 5.89
N GLU A 117 7.12 -2.44 4.85
CA GLU A 117 6.49 -1.44 4.00
C GLU A 117 6.66 -1.89 2.55
N ILE A 118 5.56 -1.86 1.81
CA ILE A 118 5.56 -2.10 0.37
C ILE A 118 5.45 -0.74 -0.30
N ASN A 119 6.56 -0.25 -0.85
CA ASN A 119 6.58 0.98 -1.63
C ASN A 119 6.07 0.67 -3.05
N ILE A 120 5.07 1.41 -3.51
CA ILE A 120 4.39 1.13 -4.78
C ILE A 120 4.78 2.16 -5.83
N TRP A 121 4.68 3.45 -5.50
CA TRP A 121 4.94 4.52 -6.45
C TRP A 121 5.19 5.86 -5.76
N GLY A 122 5.61 6.86 -6.54
CA GLY A 122 5.82 8.21 -6.03
C GLY A 122 6.97 8.30 -5.03
N GLU A 123 6.86 9.25 -4.09
CA GLU A 123 7.86 9.49 -3.04
C GLU A 123 8.07 8.29 -2.09
N ALA A 124 7.19 7.29 -2.11
CA ALA A 124 7.42 6.05 -1.37
C ALA A 124 8.66 5.30 -1.88
N LEU A 125 8.94 5.35 -3.18
CA LEU A 125 10.11 4.68 -3.77
C LEU A 125 11.44 5.34 -3.36
N ASP A 126 11.39 6.60 -2.93
CA ASP A 126 12.59 7.30 -2.44
C ASP A 126 13.02 6.78 -1.06
N ARG A 127 12.08 6.22 -0.27
CA ARG A 127 12.33 5.68 1.08
C ARG A 127 13.26 4.46 1.06
N GLU A 128 13.14 3.64 0.03
CA GLU A 128 14.04 2.49 -0.19
C GLU A 128 15.47 2.93 -0.51
N THR A 129 15.62 4.08 -1.17
CA THR A 129 16.93 4.63 -1.56
C THR A 129 17.70 5.18 -0.36
N GLU A 130 17.02 5.68 0.66
CA GLU A 130 17.65 6.21 1.89
C GLU A 130 18.15 5.11 2.84
N LEU A 131 17.61 3.89 2.76
CA LEU A 131 17.98 2.77 3.62
C LEU A 131 19.20 1.97 3.13
N GLN A 132 19.64 2.18 1.88
CA GLN A 132 20.91 1.66 1.38
C GLN A 132 22.02 2.70 1.62
N PRO A 133 23.00 2.46 2.52
CA PRO A 133 24.15 3.36 2.58
C PRO A 133 24.86 3.35 1.23
N PRO A 134 25.45 4.47 0.78
CA PRO A 134 26.19 4.48 -0.47
C PRO A 134 27.28 3.41 -0.40
N ASN A 135 27.26 2.49 -1.37
CA ASN A 135 28.32 1.50 -1.58
C ASN A 135 29.66 2.21 -1.43
N SER A 136 30.34 1.94 -0.32
CA SER A 136 31.70 2.40 -0.10
C SER A 136 32.57 1.57 -1.04
N GLY A 137 32.96 2.19 -2.15
CA GLY A 137 33.90 1.62 -3.13
C GLY A 137 35.31 1.46 -2.57
#